data_AF-A0A951QEZ4-F1
#
_entry.id   AF-A0A951QEZ4-F1
#
_cell.length_a   1.000
_cell.length_b   1.000
_cell.length_c   1.000
_cell.angle_alpha   90.00
_cell.angle_beta   90.00
_cell.angle_gamma   90.00
#
_symmetry.space_group_name_H-M   'P 1'
#
loop_
_entity.id
_entity.type
_entity.pdbx_description
1 polymer ?
#
loop_
_entity_poly.entity_id
_entity_poly.type
_entity_poly.pdbx_seq_one_letter_code
_entity_poly.pdbx_strand_id
1 'polypeptide(L)'
;MPNPLPLFPPIVLPKTMPVSIPQPKFHLGESVGWQAEADFGRVVGVIYSHEATHQETGLHYLILLDAQSPSHRFCTHDFAFEEDLERLAHGSRGQDS
;
A
#
# COMPACT_ATOMS: atom_id res chain seq x y z
N MET A 1 21.59 -30.88 17.71
CA MET A 1 20.14 -31.14 17.73
C MET A 1 19.50 -30.29 16.65
N PRO A 2 18.60 -30.82 15.81
CA PRO A 2 17.93 -30.01 14.80
C PRO A 2 16.96 -29.05 15.50
N ASN A 3 17.09 -27.76 15.19
CA ASN A 3 16.20 -26.70 15.67
C ASN A 3 14.81 -26.92 15.06
N PRO A 4 13.75 -27.18 15.85
CA PRO A 4 12.41 -27.26 15.29
C PRO A 4 12.03 -25.85 14.83
N LEU A 5 11.96 -25.65 13.52
CA LEU A 5 11.43 -24.41 12.96
C LEU A 5 10.02 -24.19 13.53
N PRO A 6 9.67 -22.95 13.92
CA PRO A 6 8.32 -22.66 14.39
C PRO A 6 7.32 -23.09 13.31
N LEU A 7 6.42 -24.00 13.70
CA LEU A 7 5.27 -24.39 12.88
C LEU A 7 4.32 -23.20 12.83
N PHE A 8 4.51 -22.35 11.82
CA PHE A 8 3.49 -21.35 11.50
C PHE A 8 2.20 -22.10 11.13
N PRO A 9 1.05 -21.75 11.73
CA PRO A 9 -0.20 -22.36 11.33
C PRO A 9 -0.44 -22.08 9.84
N PRO A 10 -1.02 -23.02 9.08
CA PRO A 10 -1.36 -22.79 7.69
C PRO A 10 -2.22 -21.54 7.57
N ILE A 11 -1.87 -20.65 6.62
CA ILE A 11 -2.71 -19.50 6.29
C ILE A 11 -4.04 -20.05 5.78
N VAL A 12 -5.11 -19.83 6.55
CA VAL A 12 -6.46 -20.18 6.13
C VAL A 12 -6.92 -19.08 5.18
N LEU A 13 -6.91 -19.37 3.89
CA LEU A 13 -7.49 -18.46 2.91
C LEU A 13 -8.99 -18.30 3.22
N PRO A 14 -9.54 -17.08 3.12
CA PRO A 14 -10.97 -16.87 3.30
C PRO A 14 -11.75 -17.77 2.32
N LYS A 15 -12.74 -18.51 2.85
CA LYS A 15 -13.53 -19.48 2.07
C LYS A 15 -14.37 -18.85 0.96
N THR A 16 -14.61 -17.54 1.06
CA THR A 16 -15.46 -16.78 0.15
C THR A 16 -14.75 -15.48 -0.20
N MET A 17 -14.44 -15.32 -1.49
CA MET A 17 -14.11 -14.03 -2.06
C MET A 17 -15.35 -13.12 -2.04
N PRO A 18 -15.21 -11.81 -1.86
CA PRO A 18 -16.34 -10.89 -1.96
C PRO A 18 -16.97 -10.97 -3.36
N VAL A 19 -18.31 -10.90 -3.41
CA VAL A 19 -19.07 -10.90 -4.67
C VAL A 19 -18.79 -9.63 -5.49
N SER A 20 -18.41 -8.55 -4.82
CA SER A 20 -18.00 -7.28 -5.42
C SER A 20 -16.80 -6.72 -4.67
N ILE A 21 -15.77 -6.30 -5.40
CA ILE A 21 -14.64 -5.57 -4.84
C ILE A 21 -15.08 -4.12 -4.59
N PRO A 22 -14.75 -3.51 -3.43
CA PRO A 22 -15.04 -2.10 -3.18
C PRO A 22 -14.41 -1.22 -4.26
N GLN A 23 -15.07 -0.10 -4.58
CA GLN A 23 -14.52 0.85 -5.53
C GLN A 23 -13.33 1.57 -4.89
N PRO A 24 -12.15 1.59 -5.55
CA PRO A 24 -10.98 2.24 -4.99
C PRO A 24 -11.17 3.75 -4.92
N LYS A 25 -10.79 4.34 -3.78
CA LYS A 25 -10.71 5.80 -3.62
C LYS A 25 -9.60 6.40 -4.49
N PHE A 26 -8.49 5.70 -4.66
CA PHE A 26 -7.35 6.18 -5.45
C PHE A 26 -7.13 5.33 -6.70
N HIS A 27 -6.64 5.94 -7.77
CA HIS A 27 -6.44 5.30 -9.06
C HIS A 27 -4.97 5.33 -9.45
N LEU A 28 -4.60 4.42 -10.35
CA LEU A 28 -3.25 4.36 -10.91
C LEU A 28 -2.81 5.73 -11.45
N GLY A 29 -1.61 6.16 -11.05
CA GLY A 29 -1.02 7.44 -11.41
C GLY A 29 -1.40 8.60 -10.50
N GLU A 30 -2.40 8.47 -9.62
CA GLU A 30 -2.73 9.52 -8.65
C GLU A 30 -1.58 9.71 -7.66
N SER A 31 -1.31 10.97 -7.30
CA SER A 31 -0.34 11.32 -6.27
C SER A 31 -1.01 11.30 -4.90
N VAL A 32 -0.41 10.57 -3.97
CA VAL A 32 -0.92 10.37 -2.62
C VAL A 32 0.18 10.59 -1.60
N GLY A 33 -0.21 11.01 -0.41
CA GLY A 33 0.65 11.15 0.76
C GLY A 33 0.09 10.34 1.92
N TRP A 34 0.96 9.91 2.82
CA TRP A 34 0.55 9.35 4.09
C TRP A 34 0.03 10.46 5.00
N GLN A 35 -1.03 10.19 5.77
CA GLN A 35 -1.64 11.17 6.65
C GLN A 35 -0.82 11.42 7.93
N ALA A 36 -0.15 10.38 8.45
CA ALA A 36 0.63 10.45 9.69
C ALA A 36 2.13 10.70 9.45
N GLU A 37 2.61 10.41 8.24
CA GLU A 37 4.00 10.51 7.83
C GLU A 37 4.20 11.56 6.72
N ALA A 38 5.42 12.06 6.58
CA ALA A 38 5.75 12.97 5.48
C ALA A 38 6.09 12.23 4.17
N ASP A 39 5.75 10.94 4.07
CA ASP A 39 6.00 10.13 2.88
C ASP A 39 4.90 10.31 1.83
N PHE A 40 5.29 10.25 0.56
CA PHE A 40 4.40 10.45 -0.57
C PHE A 40 4.93 9.80 -1.84
N GLY A 41 4.02 9.60 -2.78
CA GLY A 41 4.35 8.96 -4.04
C GLY A 41 3.16 8.86 -4.97
N ARG A 42 3.25 7.91 -5.90
CA ARG A 42 2.20 7.65 -6.90
C ARG A 42 1.66 6.25 -6.77
N VAL A 43 0.35 6.10 -6.90
CA VAL A 43 -0.29 4.79 -6.94
C VAL A 43 0.14 4.05 -8.21
N VAL A 44 0.75 2.88 -8.06
CA VAL A 44 1.16 2.00 -9.17
C VAL A 44 0.50 0.62 -9.13
N GLY A 45 -0.25 0.32 -8.07
CA GLY A 45 -1.04 -0.90 -7.97
C GLY A 45 -2.16 -0.77 -6.96
N VAL A 46 -3.25 -1.51 -7.18
CA VAL A 46 -4.36 -1.67 -6.24
C VAL A 46 -4.64 -3.16 -6.11
N ILE A 47 -4.55 -3.69 -4.90
CA ILE A 47 -4.68 -5.11 -4.61
C ILE A 47 -5.77 -5.28 -3.56
N TYR A 48 -6.66 -6.23 -3.78
CA TYR A 48 -7.57 -6.68 -2.72
C TYR A 48 -6.91 -7.85 -1.99
N SER A 49 -6.55 -7.63 -0.73
CA SER A 49 -5.84 -8.62 0.09
C SER A 49 -6.54 -8.87 1.42
N HIS A 50 -6.27 -10.05 1.96
CA HIS A 50 -6.60 -10.42 3.33
C HIS A 50 -5.27 -10.64 4.06
N GLU A 51 -4.88 -9.71 4.93
CA GLU A 51 -3.62 -9.82 5.65
C GLU A 51 -3.76 -10.84 6.78
N ALA A 52 -2.88 -11.85 6.82
CA ALA A 52 -2.97 -12.92 7.82
C ALA A 52 -2.59 -12.45 9.23
N THR A 53 -1.73 -11.44 9.33
CA THR A 53 -1.18 -10.90 10.59
C THR A 53 -2.15 -9.97 11.30
N HIS A 54 -2.77 -9.04 10.56
CA HIS A 54 -3.72 -8.06 11.09
C HIS A 54 -5.19 -8.47 10.93
N GLN A 55 -5.48 -9.54 10.17
CA GLN A 55 -6.85 -9.98 9.82
C GLN A 55 -7.67 -8.91 9.10
N GLU A 56 -7.01 -7.92 8.51
CA GLU A 56 -7.67 -6.86 7.77
C GLU A 56 -7.84 -7.29 6.32
N THR A 57 -9.07 -7.09 5.82
CA THR A 57 -9.42 -7.37 4.43
C THR A 57 -9.81 -6.07 3.78
N GLY A 58 -9.11 -5.69 2.72
CA GLY A 58 -9.33 -4.38 2.12
C GLY A 58 -8.51 -4.16 0.86
N LEU A 59 -8.60 -2.92 0.37
CA LEU A 59 -7.76 -2.45 -0.72
C LEU A 59 -6.42 -1.98 -0.14
N HIS A 60 -5.34 -2.56 -0.66
CA HIS A 60 -3.99 -2.10 -0.42
C HIS A 60 -3.48 -1.42 -1.70
N TYR A 61 -2.86 -0.28 -1.50
CA TYR A 61 -2.29 0.52 -2.56
C TYR A 61 -0.78 0.30 -2.57
N LEU A 62 -0.26 -0.14 -3.71
CA LEU A 62 1.18 -0.13 -3.96
C LEU A 62 1.56 1.26 -4.44
N ILE A 63 2.42 1.92 -3.69
CA ILE A 63 2.87 3.28 -3.95
C ILE A 63 4.33 3.25 -4.38
N LEU A 64 4.63 3.86 -5.52
CA LEU A 64 6.00 4.21 -5.88
C LEU A 64 6.33 5.54 -5.19
N LEU A 65 7.23 5.49 -4.20
CA LEU A 65 7.63 6.67 -3.44
C LEU A 65 8.35 7.68 -4.34
N ASP A 66 8.09 8.97 -4.13
CA ASP A 66 8.82 10.02 -4.83
C ASP A 66 10.28 10.03 -4.35
N ALA A 67 11.22 10.41 -5.22
CA ALA A 67 12.63 10.51 -4.85
C ALA A 67 12.89 11.49 -3.68
N GLN A 68 11.98 12.45 -3.47
CA GLN A 68 12.01 13.40 -2.35
C GLN A 68 11.30 12.89 -1.08
N SER A 69 10.64 11.73 -1.14
CA SER A 69 10.00 11.13 0.03
C SER A 69 11.06 10.74 1.08
N PRO A 70 10.87 11.06 2.38
CA PRO A 70 11.83 10.72 3.44
C PRO A 70 12.31 9.26 3.44
N SER A 71 11.39 8.32 3.16
CA SER A 71 11.66 6.89 3.16
C SER A 71 12.22 6.36 1.84
N HIS A 72 12.25 7.15 0.76
CA HIS A 72 12.72 6.72 -0.57
C HIS A 72 14.15 6.16 -0.55
N ARG A 73 15.01 6.72 0.33
CA ARG A 73 16.40 6.26 0.50
C ARG A 73 16.52 4.83 1.04
N PHE A 74 15.46 4.30 1.64
CA PHE A 74 15.43 2.96 2.23
C PHE A 74 14.57 2.00 1.43
N CYS A 75 13.45 2.49 0.89
CA CYS A 75 12.56 1.71 0.05
C CYS A 75 12.02 2.56 -1.09
N THR A 76 11.88 2.00 -2.29
CA THR A 76 11.31 2.71 -3.45
C THR A 76 9.81 2.49 -3.59
N HIS A 77 9.28 1.42 -2.99
CA HIS A 77 7.87 1.06 -3.06
C HIS A 77 7.35 0.71 -1.69
N ASP A 78 6.13 1.11 -1.37
CA ASP A 78 5.50 0.72 -0.11
C ASP A 78 4.02 0.41 -0.29
N PHE A 79 3.47 -0.35 0.65
CA PHE A 79 2.04 -0.63 0.72
C PHE A 79 1.38 0.25 1.76
N ALA A 80 0.18 0.74 1.43
CA ALA A 80 -0.66 1.47 2.37
C ALA A 80 -2.12 1.05 2.25
N PHE A 81 -2.85 1.14 3.36
CA PHE A 81 -4.30 1.03 3.34
C PHE A 81 -4.94 2.32 2.83
N GLU A 82 -6.22 2.26 2.46
CA GLU A 82 -6.94 3.41 1.90
C GLU A 82 -7.07 4.57 2.90
N GLU A 83 -7.22 4.21 4.17
CA GLU A 83 -7.38 5.10 5.32
C GLU A 83 -6.12 5.86 5.71
N ASP A 84 -4.95 5.34 5.37
CA ASP A 84 -3.65 5.97 5.67
C ASP A 84 -3.30 7.04 4.66
N LEU A 85 -3.97 7.06 3.51
CA LEU A 85 -3.61 7.91 2.38
C LEU A 85 -4.54 9.12 2.23
N GLU A 86 -3.97 10.20 1.74
CA GLU A 86 -4.70 11.37 1.27
C GLU A 86 -4.27 11.77 -0.15
N ARG A 87 -5.20 12.35 -0.92
CA ARG A 87 -4.88 12.84 -2.27
C ARG A 87 -4.04 14.09 -2.15
N LEU A 88 -2.89 14.09 -2.80
CA LEU A 88 -2.11 15.30 -2.98
C LEU A 88 -2.70 16.08 -4.15
N ALA A 89 -2.94 17.38 -3.93
CA ALA A 89 -3.36 18.26 -5.01
C ALA A 89 -2.31 18.19 -6.13
N HIS A 90 -2.77 18.12 -7.38
CA HIS A 90 -1.89 18.30 -8.54
C HIS A 90 -1.41 19.76 -8.55
N GLY A 91 -0.39 20.05 -7.76
CA GLY A 91 0.27 21.33 -7.67
C GLY A 91 1.66 21.23 -8.26
N SER A 92 1.74 21.42 -9.59
CA SER A 92 2.85 22.07 -10.29
C SER A 92 4.19 22.12 -9.55
N ARG A 93 5.01 21.07 -9.66
CA ARG A 93 6.46 21.15 -9.45
C ARG A 93 7.14 20.80 -10.75
N GLY A 94 7.92 21.77 -11.23
CA GLY A 94 8.35 21.96 -12.61
C GLY A 94 9.00 20.74 -13.25
N GLN A 95 8.48 20.40 -14.43
CA GLN A 95 9.35 20.04 -15.54
C GLN A 95 9.86 21.35 -16.13
N ASP A 96 11.01 21.81 -15.63
CA ASP A 96 11.90 22.71 -16.35
C ASP A 96 13.31 22.35 -15.88
N SER A 97 13.97 21.48 -16.65
CA SER A 97 15.41 21.40 -16.90
C SER A 97 15.69 20.32 -17.92
#